data_AF-A0A0G1H0V2-F1
#
_entry.id   AF-A0A0G1H0V2-F1
#
_cell.length_a   1.000
_cell.length_b   1.000
_cell.length_c   1.000
_cell.angle_alpha   90.00
_cell.angle_beta   90.00
_cell.angle_gamma   90.00
#
_symmetry.space_group_name_H-M   'P 1'
#
loop_
_entity.id
_entity.type
_entity.pdbx_description
1 polymer ?
#
loop_
_entity_poly.entity_id
_entity_poly.type
_entity_poly.pdbx_seq_one_letter_code
_entity_poly.pdbx_strand_id
1 'polypeptide(L)'
;MYYSLWKMLEMVDHSVNRKPCMKLLKENEVLFKTVQGSTHNHQAWKGGYWDHIQEVMNIAIVLYKPLDELRAHHFTLGEALLVLFLHDAEKPWKYEQTPDGLRHKKYFVTKGDSHGYRMSVIAKYNIQISSQQENAIKYVEGEHNDYTNQRRVMNELAMFCHMCDGWSARGWHNRPLEKNETWGSRQFSAKADPPLAEKNKNVPITDVF
;
A
#
# COMPACT_ATOMS: atom_id res chain seq x y z
N MET A 1 15.41 -3.56 8.91
CA MET A 1 15.72 -2.20 8.42
C MET A 1 14.44 -1.67 7.79
N TYR A 2 14.05 -0.43 8.07
CA TYR A 2 12.82 0.17 7.53
C TYR A 2 13.20 1.35 6.63
N TYR A 3 12.78 1.32 5.39
CA TYR A 3 13.20 2.23 4.32
C TYR A 3 12.10 3.24 3.99
N SER A 4 12.50 4.44 3.57
CA SER A 4 11.57 5.41 3.00
C SER A 4 11.15 5.00 1.59
N LEU A 5 9.98 5.48 1.13
CA LEU A 5 9.53 5.29 -0.27
C LEU A 5 10.61 5.68 -1.27
N TRP A 6 11.24 6.84 -1.08
CA TRP A 6 12.34 7.30 -1.93
C TRP A 6 13.46 6.27 -2.05
N LYS A 7 13.88 5.68 -0.91
CA LYS A 7 14.94 4.70 -0.89
C LYS A 7 14.54 3.38 -1.56
N MET A 8 13.28 2.96 -1.42
CA MET A 8 12.79 1.75 -2.08
C MET A 8 12.57 1.95 -3.58
N LEU A 9 12.22 3.16 -4.03
CA LEU A 9 12.20 3.47 -5.47
C LEU A 9 13.61 3.45 -6.09
N GLU A 10 14.67 3.69 -5.33
CA GLU A 10 16.05 3.42 -5.78
C GLU A 10 16.36 1.93 -5.94
N MET A 11 15.52 1.03 -5.43
CA MET A 11 15.66 -0.43 -5.59
C MET A 11 14.79 -0.98 -6.73
N VAL A 12 13.82 -0.20 -7.23
CA VAL A 12 13.10 -0.52 -8.47
C VAL A 12 14.10 -0.57 -9.62
N ASP A 13 13.99 -1.62 -10.45
CA ASP A 13 15.01 -2.01 -11.43
C ASP A 13 15.53 -0.82 -12.28
N HIS A 14 16.84 -0.81 -12.49
CA HIS A 14 17.67 0.37 -12.72
C HIS A 14 17.48 1.04 -14.09
N SER A 15 17.02 0.33 -15.12
CA SER A 15 17.14 0.82 -16.50
C SER A 15 15.91 1.58 -17.03
N VAL A 16 14.69 1.25 -16.59
CA VAL A 16 13.47 1.77 -17.24
C VAL A 16 12.54 2.54 -16.29
N ASN A 17 12.14 1.97 -15.15
CA ASN A 17 11.00 2.50 -14.38
C ASN A 17 11.36 3.38 -13.19
N ARG A 18 12.61 3.34 -12.70
CA ARG A 18 13.03 4.15 -11.55
C ARG A 18 12.74 5.64 -11.72
N LYS A 19 13.24 6.25 -12.80
CA LYS A 19 13.08 7.70 -13.05
C LYS A 19 11.60 8.08 -13.19
N PRO A 20 10.79 7.36 -14.01
CA PRO A 20 9.34 7.53 -14.03
C PRO A 20 8.65 7.46 -12.66
N CYS A 21 8.94 6.43 -11.84
CA CYS A 21 8.33 6.27 -10.52
C CYS A 21 8.74 7.40 -9.57
N MET A 22 10.02 7.78 -9.56
CA MET A 22 10.48 8.91 -8.76
C MET A 22 9.84 10.23 -9.20
N LYS A 23 9.61 10.41 -10.51
CA LYS A 23 8.88 11.57 -11.04
C LYS A 23 7.42 11.58 -10.57
N LEU A 24 6.73 10.43 -10.66
CA LEU A 24 5.37 10.26 -10.14
C LEU A 24 5.28 10.62 -8.66
N LEU A 25 6.21 10.11 -7.84
CA LEU A 25 6.26 10.43 -6.42
C LEU A 25 6.53 11.92 -6.17
N LYS A 26 7.51 12.50 -6.88
CA LYS A 26 7.92 13.91 -6.69
C LYS A 26 6.80 14.89 -6.99
N GLU A 27 6.12 14.70 -8.12
CA GLU A 27 5.07 15.63 -8.57
C GLU A 27 3.81 15.56 -7.70
N ASN A 28 3.60 14.42 -7.01
CA ASN A 28 2.38 14.16 -6.25
C ASN A 28 2.63 13.97 -4.75
N GLU A 29 3.83 14.31 -4.26
CA GLU A 29 4.25 14.04 -2.88
C GLU A 29 3.27 14.63 -1.86
N VAL A 30 2.85 15.88 -2.06
CA VAL A 30 1.87 16.56 -1.20
C VAL A 30 0.53 15.81 -1.21
N LEU A 31 0.06 15.39 -2.38
CA LEU A 31 -1.19 14.65 -2.50
C LEU A 31 -1.07 13.28 -1.81
N PHE A 32 0.00 12.54 -2.05
CA PHE A 32 0.21 11.20 -1.48
C PHE A 32 0.29 11.25 0.05
N LYS A 33 0.92 12.29 0.62
CA LYS A 33 1.02 12.51 2.08
C LYS A 33 -0.23 13.08 2.73
N THR A 34 -1.26 13.41 1.95
CA THR A 34 -2.50 13.98 2.49
C THR A 34 -3.69 13.04 2.35
N VAL A 35 -3.73 12.23 1.29
CA VAL A 35 -4.81 11.26 1.07
C VAL A 35 -4.72 10.06 2.01
N GLN A 36 -5.88 9.56 2.40
CA GLN A 36 -6.01 8.33 3.17
C GLN A 36 -5.81 7.08 2.31
N GLY A 37 -5.40 5.98 2.94
CA GLY A 37 -5.17 4.69 2.28
C GLY A 37 -6.46 3.89 2.03
N SER A 38 -7.47 4.05 2.89
CA SER A 38 -8.81 3.51 2.68
C SER A 38 -9.90 4.42 3.25
N THR A 39 -11.17 4.08 3.01
CA THR A 39 -12.30 4.85 3.54
C THR A 39 -12.62 4.55 5.00
N HIS A 40 -12.33 3.34 5.49
CA HIS A 40 -12.80 2.92 6.83
C HIS A 40 -11.91 1.89 7.54
N ASN A 41 -11.30 0.94 6.84
CA ASN A 41 -10.88 -0.34 7.46
C ASN A 41 -9.38 -0.46 7.77
N HIS A 42 -8.53 0.30 7.09
CA HIS A 42 -7.08 0.30 7.29
C HIS A 42 -6.52 1.61 6.76
N GLN A 43 -5.54 2.21 7.44
CA GLN A 43 -4.92 3.45 6.97
C GLN A 43 -5.91 4.57 6.57
N ALA A 44 -7.06 4.67 7.26
CA ALA A 44 -8.14 5.61 6.95
C ALA A 44 -7.94 7.01 7.55
N TRP A 45 -6.68 7.42 7.71
CA TRP A 45 -6.28 8.73 8.24
C TRP A 45 -5.56 9.56 7.18
N LYS A 46 -5.40 10.86 7.44
CA LYS A 46 -4.66 11.77 6.56
C LYS A 46 -3.21 11.29 6.37
N GLY A 47 -2.83 11.02 5.13
CA GLY A 47 -1.51 10.49 4.78
C GLY A 47 -1.40 8.97 4.83
N GLY A 48 -2.48 8.27 5.21
CA GLY A 48 -2.48 6.81 5.28
C GLY A 48 -2.17 6.11 3.96
N TYR A 49 -2.36 6.76 2.80
CA TYR A 49 -1.92 6.21 1.52
C TYR A 49 -0.39 6.11 1.46
N TRP A 50 0.32 7.19 1.78
CA TRP A 50 1.79 7.19 1.83
C TRP A 50 2.30 6.10 2.77
N ASP A 51 1.71 6.03 3.96
CA ASP A 51 2.05 5.05 4.98
C ASP A 51 1.84 3.62 4.49
N HIS A 52 0.69 3.35 3.88
CA HIS A 52 0.35 2.05 3.33
C HIS A 52 1.36 1.60 2.25
N ILE A 53 1.63 2.44 1.25
CA ILE A 53 2.58 2.11 0.17
C ILE A 53 3.99 1.87 0.74
N GLN A 54 4.40 2.66 1.74
CA GLN A 54 5.69 2.47 2.38
C GLN A 54 5.76 1.16 3.16
N GLU A 55 4.68 0.81 3.87
CA GLU A 55 4.59 -0.40 4.65
C GLU A 55 4.63 -1.64 3.76
N VAL A 56 3.82 -1.71 2.71
CA VAL A 56 3.76 -2.88 1.81
C VAL A 56 5.09 -3.14 1.12
N MET A 57 5.80 -2.08 0.71
CA MET A 57 7.12 -2.20 0.07
C MET A 57 8.19 -2.67 1.07
N ASN A 58 8.12 -2.22 2.33
CA ASN A 58 9.02 -2.71 3.37
C ASN A 58 8.75 -4.18 3.71
N ILE A 59 7.48 -4.59 3.77
CA ILE A 59 7.09 -6.00 3.95
C ILE A 59 7.69 -6.84 2.82
N ALA A 60 7.60 -6.39 1.56
CA ALA A 60 8.22 -7.09 0.43
C ALA A 60 9.73 -7.27 0.61
N ILE A 61 10.46 -6.24 1.05
CA ILE A 61 11.91 -6.36 1.30
C ILE A 61 12.22 -7.42 2.36
N VAL A 62 11.40 -7.49 3.42
CA VAL A 62 11.58 -8.47 4.50
C VAL A 62 11.23 -9.88 4.04
N LEU A 63 10.13 -10.05 3.29
CA LEU A 63 9.64 -11.36 2.87
C LEU A 63 10.39 -11.95 1.67
N TYR A 64 10.94 -11.11 0.79
CA TYR A 64 11.51 -11.55 -0.48
C TYR A 64 12.62 -12.58 -0.29
N LYS A 65 13.66 -12.22 0.48
CA LYS A 65 14.86 -13.04 0.62
C LYS A 65 14.59 -14.41 1.29
N PRO A 66 13.90 -14.51 2.43
CA PRO A 66 13.62 -15.81 3.04
C PRO A 66 12.81 -16.74 2.14
N LEU A 67 11.84 -16.20 1.39
CA LEU A 67 11.06 -17.01 0.45
C LEU A 67 11.92 -17.45 -0.76
N ASP A 68 12.78 -16.57 -1.26
CA ASP A 68 13.70 -16.86 -2.38
C ASP A 68 14.74 -17.94 -2.01
N GLU A 69 15.27 -17.88 -0.79
CA GLU A 69 16.20 -18.88 -0.25
C GLU A 69 15.53 -20.25 -0.08
N LEU A 70 14.23 -20.29 0.24
CA LEU A 70 13.47 -21.53 0.32
C LEU A 70 13.15 -22.09 -1.08
N ARG A 71 12.75 -21.23 -2.01
CA ARG A 71 12.53 -21.54 -3.42
C ARG A 71 12.66 -20.27 -4.25
N ALA A 72 13.57 -20.30 -5.22
CA ALA A 72 13.87 -19.14 -6.06
C ALA A 72 12.61 -18.58 -6.74
N HIS A 73 12.46 -17.25 -6.71
CA HIS A 73 11.42 -16.53 -7.43
C HIS A 73 11.74 -16.44 -8.92
N HIS A 74 10.69 -16.30 -9.73
CA HIS A 74 10.81 -15.99 -11.15
C HIS A 74 10.63 -14.50 -11.46
N PHE A 75 10.78 -13.65 -10.45
CA PHE A 75 10.69 -12.20 -10.51
C PHE A 75 11.72 -11.61 -9.55
N THR A 76 12.15 -10.37 -9.78
CA THR A 76 13.08 -9.68 -8.89
C THR A 76 12.37 -8.89 -7.79
N LEU A 77 13.08 -8.57 -6.70
CA LEU A 77 12.58 -7.64 -5.70
C LEU A 77 12.20 -6.29 -6.32
N GLY A 78 12.96 -5.80 -7.30
CA GLY A 78 12.67 -4.55 -8.00
C GLY A 78 11.32 -4.56 -8.72
N GLU A 79 10.92 -5.71 -9.27
CA GLU A 79 9.60 -5.89 -9.90
C GLU A 79 8.47 -5.94 -8.88
N ALA A 80 8.67 -6.62 -7.75
CA ALA A 80 7.70 -6.61 -6.65
C ALA A 80 7.49 -5.20 -6.09
N LEU A 81 8.58 -4.44 -5.90
CA LEU A 81 8.52 -3.04 -5.45
C LEU A 81 7.82 -2.14 -6.47
N LEU A 82 8.04 -2.36 -7.77
CA LEU A 82 7.33 -1.63 -8.82
C LEU A 82 5.82 -1.87 -8.75
N VAL A 83 5.41 -3.15 -8.68
CA VAL A 83 3.99 -3.51 -8.57
C VAL A 83 3.38 -2.90 -7.33
N LEU A 84 3.99 -3.07 -6.16
CA LEU A 84 3.48 -2.55 -4.89
C LEU A 84 3.43 -1.03 -4.84
N PHE A 85 4.34 -0.32 -5.53
CA PHE A 85 4.25 1.13 -5.64
C PHE A 85 3.07 1.58 -6.50
N LEU A 86 2.71 0.81 -7.53
CA LEU A 86 1.70 1.18 -8.51
C LEU A 86 0.31 0.61 -8.22
N HIS A 87 0.22 -0.39 -7.36
CA HIS A 87 -0.98 -1.21 -7.22
C HIS A 87 -2.22 -0.45 -6.78
N ASP A 88 -2.01 0.71 -6.17
CA ASP A 88 -3.04 1.59 -5.61
C ASP A 88 -2.89 3.03 -6.14
N ALA A 89 -2.16 3.21 -7.25
CA ALA A 89 -1.80 4.53 -7.76
C ALA A 89 -3.02 5.40 -8.11
N GLU A 90 -4.23 4.86 -8.27
CA GLU A 90 -5.43 5.65 -8.46
C GLU A 90 -5.98 6.29 -7.17
N LYS A 91 -5.71 5.70 -6.00
CA LYS A 91 -6.30 6.11 -4.71
C LYS A 91 -6.14 7.61 -4.40
N PRO A 92 -4.98 8.24 -4.65
CA PRO A 92 -4.79 9.68 -4.42
C PRO A 92 -5.78 10.58 -5.17
N TRP A 93 -6.34 10.10 -6.29
CA TRP A 93 -7.29 10.85 -7.11
C TRP A 93 -8.73 10.38 -6.99
N LYS A 94 -8.96 9.24 -6.32
CA LYS A 94 -10.25 8.55 -6.22
C LYS A 94 -11.29 9.29 -5.38
N TYR A 95 -10.84 9.98 -4.33
CA TYR A 95 -11.72 10.60 -3.34
C TYR A 95 -11.85 12.11 -3.51
N GLU A 96 -13.00 12.66 -3.14
CA GLU A 96 -13.24 14.08 -2.95
C GLU A 96 -13.68 14.36 -1.51
N GLN A 97 -13.14 15.43 -0.92
CA GLN A 97 -13.55 15.88 0.41
C GLN A 97 -14.90 16.59 0.32
N THR A 98 -15.88 16.11 1.07
CA THR A 98 -17.20 16.73 1.21
C THR A 98 -17.45 17.12 2.67
N PRO A 99 -18.48 17.94 2.98
CA PRO A 99 -18.88 18.23 4.35
C PRO A 99 -19.22 16.98 5.17
N ASP A 100 -19.74 15.93 4.52
CA ASP A 100 -20.14 14.67 5.15
C ASP A 100 -19.00 13.63 5.24
N GLY A 101 -17.77 14.03 4.88
CA GLY A 101 -16.61 13.15 4.80
C GLY A 101 -16.12 12.91 3.37
N LEU A 102 -15.31 11.87 3.18
CA LEU A 102 -14.74 11.54 1.87
C LEU A 102 -15.72 10.70 1.04
N ARG A 103 -15.91 11.10 -0.22
CA ARG A 103 -16.74 10.35 -1.19
C ARG A 103 -15.91 9.96 -2.40
N HIS A 104 -16.29 8.85 -3.04
CA HIS A 104 -15.73 8.51 -4.34
C HIS A 104 -16.17 9.56 -5.36
N LYS A 105 -15.23 10.02 -6.20
CA LYS A 105 -15.60 10.85 -7.35
C LYS A 105 -16.47 10.03 -8.31
N LYS A 106 -17.37 10.71 -9.01
CA LYS A 106 -18.43 10.11 -9.85
C LYS A 106 -17.94 9.13 -10.93
N TYR A 107 -16.67 9.20 -11.31
CA TYR A 107 -16.03 8.33 -12.32
C TYR A 107 -15.22 7.18 -11.72
N PHE A 108 -15.35 6.92 -10.40
CA PHE A 108 -14.80 5.74 -9.72
C PHE A 108 -15.93 4.89 -9.12
N VAL A 109 -16.80 4.38 -9.98
CA VAL A 109 -17.97 3.59 -9.59
C VAL A 109 -17.61 2.11 -9.47
N THR A 110 -16.83 1.60 -10.43
CA THR A 110 -16.49 0.18 -10.55
C THR A 110 -15.03 -0.08 -10.21
N LYS A 111 -14.71 -1.36 -9.97
CA LYS A 111 -13.30 -1.80 -9.91
C LYS A 111 -12.58 -1.60 -11.24
N GLY A 112 -13.30 -1.75 -12.36
CA GLY A 112 -12.79 -1.47 -13.70
C GLY A 112 -12.35 -0.02 -13.86
N ASP A 113 -13.10 0.93 -13.30
CA ASP A 113 -12.76 2.36 -13.34
C ASP A 113 -11.46 2.64 -12.58
N SER A 114 -11.32 2.03 -11.41
CA SER A 114 -10.12 2.15 -10.57
C SER A 114 -8.89 1.59 -11.29
N HIS A 115 -9.03 0.39 -11.88
CA HIS A 115 -7.98 -0.23 -12.68
C HIS A 115 -7.63 0.60 -13.93
N GLY A 116 -8.62 1.07 -14.69
CA GLY A 116 -8.41 1.90 -15.87
C GLY A 116 -7.69 3.21 -15.54
N TYR A 117 -8.03 3.86 -14.42
CA TYR A 117 -7.34 5.06 -13.98
C TYR A 117 -5.89 4.76 -13.59
N ARG A 118 -5.65 3.67 -12.85
CA ARG A 118 -4.30 3.23 -12.49
C ARG A 118 -3.43 3.00 -13.72
N MET A 119 -3.97 2.33 -14.75
CA MET A 119 -3.29 2.15 -16.03
C MET A 119 -3.03 3.48 -16.75
N SER A 120 -3.94 4.45 -16.65
CA SER A 120 -3.72 5.80 -17.19
C SER A 120 -2.59 6.56 -16.48
N VAL A 121 -2.41 6.37 -15.17
CA VAL A 121 -1.30 6.94 -14.40
C VAL A 121 0.02 6.33 -14.85
N ILE A 122 0.07 4.99 -14.98
CA ILE A 122 1.25 4.26 -15.49
C ILE A 122 1.66 4.78 -16.87
N ALA A 123 0.69 4.90 -17.78
CA ALA A 123 0.91 5.43 -19.13
C ALA A 123 1.38 6.89 -19.11
N LYS A 124 0.73 7.77 -18.32
CA LYS A 124 1.08 9.20 -18.20
C LYS A 124 2.54 9.43 -17.82
N TYR A 125 3.08 8.57 -16.95
CA TYR A 125 4.46 8.68 -16.48
C TYR A 125 5.47 7.89 -17.34
N ASN A 126 5.03 7.26 -18.43
CA ASN A 126 5.83 6.38 -19.29
C ASN A 126 6.49 5.24 -18.50
N ILE A 127 5.74 4.66 -17.55
CA ILE A 127 6.17 3.48 -16.81
C ILE A 127 5.86 2.26 -17.68
N GLN A 128 6.87 1.44 -17.93
CA GLN A 128 6.74 0.23 -18.74
C GLN A 128 6.48 -0.96 -17.84
N ILE A 129 5.40 -1.70 -18.07
CA ILE A 129 5.09 -2.91 -17.31
C ILE A 129 5.06 -4.13 -18.22
N SER A 130 5.58 -5.25 -17.73
CA SER A 130 5.44 -6.55 -18.40
C SER A 130 4.03 -7.12 -18.21
N SER A 131 3.65 -8.14 -18.99
CA SER A 131 2.38 -8.86 -18.79
C SER A 131 2.28 -9.52 -17.41
N GLN A 132 3.42 -9.95 -16.84
CA GLN A 132 3.48 -10.51 -15.49
C GLN A 132 3.18 -9.43 -14.43
N GLN A 133 3.72 -8.22 -14.61
CA GLN A 133 3.48 -7.08 -13.71
C GLN A 133 2.06 -6.53 -13.86
N GLU A 134 1.51 -6.50 -15.08
CA GLU A 134 0.11 -6.14 -15.31
C GLU A 134 -0.85 -7.12 -14.61
N ASN A 135 -0.60 -8.43 -14.71
CA ASN A 135 -1.34 -9.44 -13.97
C ASN A 135 -1.23 -9.21 -12.45
N ALA A 136 -0.05 -8.88 -11.96
CA ALA A 136 0.16 -8.59 -10.54
C ALA A 136 -0.60 -7.34 -10.07
N ILE A 137 -0.57 -6.26 -10.84
CA ILE A 137 -1.36 -5.04 -10.56
C ILE A 137 -2.87 -5.34 -10.58
N LYS A 138 -3.32 -6.25 -11.46
CA LYS A 138 -4.73 -6.66 -11.52
C LYS A 138 -5.16 -7.45 -10.28
N TYR A 139 -4.32 -8.37 -9.82
CA TYR A 139 -4.72 -9.38 -8.81
C TYR A 139 -4.13 -9.18 -7.42
N VAL A 140 -3.34 -8.12 -7.17
CA VAL A 140 -2.73 -7.90 -5.84
C VAL A 140 -3.76 -7.79 -4.71
N GLU A 141 -4.98 -7.34 -4.97
CA GLU A 141 -6.05 -7.24 -3.97
C GLU A 141 -6.87 -8.54 -3.83
N GLY A 142 -6.52 -9.58 -4.61
CA GLY A 142 -7.19 -10.88 -4.67
C GLY A 142 -7.81 -11.20 -6.04
N GLU A 143 -8.23 -12.46 -6.21
CA GLU A 143 -8.77 -12.97 -7.50
C GLU A 143 -10.24 -12.59 -7.75
N HIS A 144 -10.96 -12.17 -6.70
CA HIS A 144 -12.36 -11.74 -6.77
C HIS A 144 -13.25 -12.73 -7.56
N ASN A 145 -14.00 -12.24 -8.54
CA ASN A 145 -14.91 -13.04 -9.37
C ASN A 145 -14.18 -13.88 -10.43
N ASP A 146 -12.86 -13.71 -10.61
CA ASP A 146 -12.08 -14.48 -11.57
C ASP A 146 -11.60 -15.83 -10.99
N TYR A 147 -11.75 -16.05 -9.67
CA TYR A 147 -11.40 -17.30 -9.00
C TYR A 147 -12.19 -18.48 -9.56
N THR A 148 -11.47 -19.55 -9.88
CA THR A 148 -12.06 -20.83 -10.27
C THR A 148 -11.05 -21.94 -10.00
N ASN A 149 -11.55 -23.14 -9.70
CA ASN A 149 -10.71 -24.33 -9.54
C ASN A 149 -10.12 -24.85 -10.86
N GLN A 150 -10.49 -24.27 -12.02
CA GLN A 150 -10.04 -24.72 -13.34
C GLN A 150 -8.82 -23.95 -13.87
N ARG A 151 -8.53 -22.75 -13.37
CA ARG A 151 -7.42 -21.91 -13.84
C ARG A 151 -6.83 -21.10 -12.69
N ARG A 152 -5.51 -21.02 -12.65
CA ARG A 152 -4.77 -20.11 -11.76
C ARG A 152 -4.61 -18.77 -12.46
N VAL A 153 -5.30 -17.73 -11.98
CA VAL A 153 -5.30 -16.40 -12.62
C VAL A 153 -4.29 -15.45 -12.00
N MET A 154 -4.03 -15.58 -10.70
CA MET A 154 -2.98 -14.87 -9.99
C MET A 154 -1.62 -15.56 -10.23
N ASN A 155 -0.67 -14.85 -10.83
CA ASN A 155 0.70 -15.37 -10.98
C ASN A 155 1.51 -15.25 -9.67
N GLU A 156 2.73 -15.76 -9.68
CA GLU A 156 3.62 -15.81 -8.52
C GLU A 156 3.96 -14.40 -7.98
N LEU A 157 4.18 -13.43 -8.87
CA LEU A 157 4.43 -12.03 -8.50
C LEU A 157 3.20 -11.40 -7.84
N ALA A 158 2.02 -11.64 -8.42
CA ALA A 158 0.73 -11.19 -7.90
C ALA A 158 0.47 -11.74 -6.50
N MET A 159 0.73 -13.03 -6.29
CA MET A 159 0.56 -13.68 -4.98
C MET A 159 1.52 -13.12 -3.94
N PHE A 160 2.80 -12.94 -4.30
CA PHE A 160 3.78 -12.34 -3.39
C PHE A 160 3.37 -10.92 -2.98
N CYS A 161 2.96 -10.09 -3.94
CA CYS A 161 2.47 -8.75 -3.65
C CYS A 161 1.17 -8.79 -2.81
N HIS A 162 0.27 -9.74 -3.08
CA HIS A 162 -0.98 -9.92 -2.31
C HIS A 162 -0.71 -10.26 -0.84
N MET A 163 0.31 -11.08 -0.56
CA MET A 163 0.75 -11.34 0.81
C MET A 163 1.20 -10.06 1.53
N CYS A 164 1.93 -9.19 0.82
CA CYS A 164 2.43 -7.93 1.39
C CYS A 164 1.29 -6.94 1.66
N ASP A 165 0.41 -6.73 0.67
CA ASP A 165 -0.77 -5.88 0.77
C ASP A 165 -1.71 -6.37 1.88
N GLY A 166 -2.10 -7.65 1.82
CA GLY A 166 -2.97 -8.27 2.80
C GLY A 166 -2.43 -8.18 4.22
N TRP A 167 -1.12 -8.37 4.43
CA TRP A 167 -0.52 -8.23 5.75
C TRP A 167 -0.52 -6.77 6.24
N SER A 168 -0.19 -5.80 5.38
CA SER A 168 -0.28 -4.38 5.72
C SER A 168 -1.71 -3.96 6.07
N ALA A 169 -2.69 -4.39 5.29
CA ALA A 169 -4.09 -4.00 5.45
C ALA A 169 -4.82 -4.74 6.59
N ARG A 170 -4.31 -5.89 7.07
CA ARG A 170 -4.98 -6.73 8.07
C ARG A 170 -4.12 -6.97 9.31
N GLY A 171 -2.92 -7.49 9.11
CA GLY A 171 -1.96 -7.74 10.19
C GLY A 171 -1.50 -6.46 10.87
N TRP A 172 -1.23 -5.42 10.08
CA TRP A 172 -0.74 -4.11 10.55
C TRP A 172 -1.62 -2.94 10.10
N HIS A 173 -2.94 -3.13 10.10
CA HIS A 173 -3.94 -2.17 9.64
C HIS A 173 -3.88 -0.77 10.29
N ASN A 174 -3.25 -0.68 11.46
CA ASN A 174 -3.11 0.51 12.29
C ASN A 174 -1.72 1.19 12.18
N ARG A 175 -0.84 0.76 11.27
CA ARG A 175 0.49 1.36 11.05
C ARG A 175 0.46 2.60 10.15
N PRO A 176 1.19 3.68 10.49
CA PRO A 176 2.05 3.83 11.68
C PRO A 176 1.22 4.01 12.95
N LEU A 177 1.62 3.34 14.05
CA LEU A 177 1.02 3.63 15.35
C LEU A 177 1.31 5.09 15.72
N GLU A 178 0.34 5.76 16.33
CA GLU A 178 0.58 7.04 16.98
C GLU A 178 1.68 6.85 18.05
N LYS A 179 2.80 7.56 17.88
CA LYS A 179 4.00 7.70 18.73
C LYS A 179 4.41 6.48 19.60
N ASN A 180 5.65 6.02 19.37
CA ASN A 180 6.51 5.16 20.21
C ASN A 180 6.82 3.74 19.71
N GLU A 181 6.88 3.49 18.40
CA GLU A 181 7.48 2.24 17.92
C GLU A 181 9.00 2.36 17.72
N THR A 182 9.72 1.45 18.36
CA THR A 182 11.18 1.38 18.48
C THR A 182 11.87 0.72 17.28
N TRP A 183 11.10 0.20 16.31
CA TRP A 183 11.66 -0.46 15.12
C TRP A 183 12.30 0.50 14.08
N GLY A 184 12.30 1.82 14.38
CA GLY A 184 12.89 2.84 13.50
C GLY A 184 13.25 4.15 14.18
N SER A 185 13.72 4.15 15.44
CA SER A 185 14.16 5.37 16.14
C SER A 185 15.42 6.02 15.49
N ARG A 186 15.22 6.69 14.35
CA ARG A 186 15.64 8.08 14.17
C ARG A 186 14.36 8.91 14.18
N GLN A 187 13.98 9.32 15.38
CA GLN A 187 12.84 10.20 15.63
C GLN A 187 13.05 11.53 14.91
N PHE A 188 12.08 11.95 14.09
CA PHE A 188 11.87 13.38 13.86
C PHE A 188 11.00 13.90 15.01
N SER A 189 11.61 14.68 15.90
CA SER A 189 10.93 15.27 17.04
C SER A 189 10.06 16.44 16.59
N ALA A 190 8.75 16.22 16.50
CA ALA A 190 7.77 17.28 16.69
C ALA A 190 7.12 17.07 18.06
N LYS A 191 7.31 18.06 18.96
CA LYS A 191 6.78 18.10 20.32
C LYS A 191 5.28 17.75 20.30
N ALA A 192 4.86 16.76 21.10
CA ALA A 192 3.45 16.55 21.38
C ALA A 192 3.08 17.34 22.64
N ASP A 193 1.89 17.92 22.62
CA ASP A 193 1.18 18.36 23.81
C ASP A 193 0.79 17.15 24.68
N PRO A 194 0.60 17.35 26.00
CA PRO A 194 0.33 16.26 26.94
C PRO A 194 -1.07 15.64 26.74
N PRO A 195 -1.24 14.34 27.01
CA PRO A 195 -2.52 13.65 26.86
C PRO A 195 -3.54 14.10 27.91
N LEU A 196 -4.81 14.12 27.49
CA LEU A 196 -5.97 14.33 28.35
C LEU A 196 -6.11 13.15 29.34
N ALA A 197 -6.32 13.49 30.60
CA ALA A 197 -6.41 12.56 31.73
C ALA A 197 -7.48 11.47 31.56
N GLU A 198 -7.09 10.25 31.93
CA GLU A 198 -7.95 9.07 32.06
C GLU A 198 -9.13 9.34 32.99
N LYS A 199 -10.35 9.01 32.53
CA LYS A 199 -11.48 8.75 33.42
C LYS A 199 -11.72 7.26 33.52
N ASN A 200 -11.18 6.70 34.60
CA ASN A 200 -11.66 5.48 35.25
C ASN A 200 -13.19 5.44 35.31
N LYS A 201 -13.81 4.35 34.83
CA LYS A 201 -14.98 3.75 35.49
C LYS A 201 -14.98 2.23 35.34
N ASN A 202 -14.84 1.58 36.50
CA ASN A 202 -15.11 0.19 36.80
C ASN A 202 -16.44 -0.29 36.23
N VAL A 203 -16.46 -1.49 35.64
CA VAL A 203 -17.63 -2.37 35.66
C VAL A 203 -17.14 -3.81 35.91
N PRO A 204 -17.58 -4.49 36.98
CA PRO A 204 -17.25 -5.89 37.21
C PRO A 204 -18.09 -6.77 36.29
N ILE A 205 -17.44 -7.73 35.62
CA ILE A 205 -18.12 -8.82 34.91
C ILE A 205 -18.34 -9.94 35.93
N THR A 206 -19.59 -10.17 36.29
CA THR A 206 -20.05 -11.40 36.95
C THR A 206 -20.55 -12.38 35.90
N ASP A 207 -20.12 -13.62 36.05
CA ASP A 207 -20.48 -14.87 35.37
C ASP A 207 -21.85 -14.91 34.68
N VAL A 208 -21.87 -15.32 33.40
CA VAL A 208 -22.93 -16.13 32.78
C VAL A 208 -22.36 -16.89 31.56
N PHE A 209 -22.35 -18.23 31.67
CA PHE A 209 -22.22 -19.31 30.65
C PHE A 209 -21.25 -19.16 29.46
#